data_AF-A0AA35W7Q5-F1
#
_entry.id   AF-A0AA35W7Q5-F1
#
_cell.length_a   1.000
_cell.length_b   1.000
_cell.length_c   1.000
_cell.angle_alpha   90.00
_cell.angle_beta   90.00
_cell.angle_gamma   90.00
#
_symmetry.space_group_name_H-M   'P 1'
#
loop_
_entity.id
_entity.type
_entity.pdbx_description
1 polymer ?
#
loop_
_entity_poly.entity_id
_entity_poly.type
_entity_poly.pdbx_seq_one_letter_code
_entity_poly.pdbx_strand_id
1 'polypeptide(L)'
;MAHYKDGGGRDSRKRARDDFDDAPRHKRGRYFDQGSSESESTEQKLESLITRVGEKGSKTLQSNLQALADVLHTEIGSSSSVKDKVLRTICFCVTTLTEKITIYSTLVAILNARQYNFGEELLEVLMEDLRNALALQEMEKARILVRFLADLVNAKVVASSSIMTLFDTFITVTYEPDIPHTRSDWYVYMILSALPWVGSEVNQRKKVELERLFTILETYMSKRSTAYLPAIQVWTTDQPHPQKDYLEMLWIQTKNMKDNEWKEHILLRPYTHFDSEIGGAYSHTLPTLNVPNHTEESLYPLPHSVFRVYETSDLQYAPPGYILPPFDSMDRYLAEETVRCIVQSHHTNRKECVSALLVFGKGVDRIRLPAEYVITEVSYSMK
;
A
#
# COMPACT_ATOMS: atom_id res chain seq x y z
N MET A 1 72.32 7.96 42.67
CA MET A 1 72.55 6.52 42.89
C MET A 1 71.64 5.76 41.94
N ALA A 2 72.25 5.10 40.96
CA ALA A 2 71.83 3.89 40.24
C ALA A 2 70.33 3.50 40.10
N HIS A 3 69.91 3.43 38.82
CA HIS A 3 69.21 2.28 38.16
C HIS A 3 67.71 2.02 38.51
N TYR A 4 66.78 1.61 37.63
CA TYR A 4 66.75 1.00 36.28
C TYR A 4 65.37 1.28 35.59
N LYS A 5 65.32 1.09 34.25
CA LYS A 5 64.19 1.07 33.28
C LYS A 5 63.06 0.09 33.67
N ASP A 6 61.86 0.00 33.08
CA ASP A 6 61.41 0.08 31.67
C ASP A 6 59.86 -0.10 31.60
N GLY A 7 59.25 0.14 30.44
CA GLY A 7 57.99 -0.54 30.05
C GLY A 7 56.77 0.33 29.75
N GLY A 8 56.61 0.73 28.48
CA GLY A 8 55.40 1.38 27.95
C GLY A 8 54.28 0.41 27.54
N GLY A 9 53.09 0.96 27.32
CA GLY A 9 51.96 0.25 26.69
C GLY A 9 50.69 1.09 26.68
N ARG A 10 50.35 1.66 25.51
CA ARG A 10 49.10 2.39 25.26
C ARG A 10 47.93 1.41 25.25
N ASP A 11 46.93 1.65 26.11
CA ASP A 11 45.71 0.86 26.17
C ASP A 11 44.60 1.50 25.30
N SER A 12 44.34 0.90 24.14
CA SER A 12 43.25 1.25 23.24
C SER A 12 42.04 0.35 23.52
N ARG A 13 41.04 0.90 24.21
CA ARG A 13 39.77 0.24 24.54
C ARG A 13 38.98 -0.13 23.27
N LYS A 14 38.90 -1.43 22.96
CA LYS A 14 37.91 -2.01 22.03
C LYS A 14 36.54 -2.08 22.74
N ARG A 15 35.50 -1.53 22.10
CA ARG A 15 34.10 -1.69 22.52
C ARG A 15 33.63 -3.11 22.21
N ALA A 16 33.05 -3.76 23.21
CA ALA A 16 32.38 -5.06 23.11
C ALA A 16 31.10 -4.93 22.26
N ARG A 17 30.79 -5.98 21.51
CA ARG A 17 29.60 -6.11 20.68
C ARG A 17 28.70 -7.13 21.38
N ASP A 18 27.51 -6.71 21.78
CA ASP A 18 26.54 -7.51 22.52
C ASP A 18 25.97 -8.62 21.62
N ASP A 19 26.03 -9.85 22.13
CA ASP A 19 25.35 -11.05 21.62
C ASP A 19 23.94 -11.09 22.24
N PHE A 20 22.92 -10.81 21.43
CA PHE A 20 21.52 -11.16 21.72
C PHE A 20 20.82 -11.45 20.39
N ASP A 21 20.95 -12.69 19.91
CA ASP A 21 20.12 -13.24 18.83
C ASP A 21 19.80 -14.70 19.19
N ASP A 22 18.78 -14.87 20.06
CA ASP A 22 18.13 -16.16 20.24
C ASP A 22 16.61 -15.96 20.17
N ALA A 23 16.10 -15.92 18.94
CA ALA A 23 14.68 -16.02 18.62
C ALA A 23 14.49 -16.91 17.38
N PRO A 24 13.37 -17.66 17.28
CA PRO A 24 13.28 -18.82 16.39
C PRO A 24 13.21 -18.40 14.91
N ARG A 25 14.17 -18.89 14.12
CA ARG A 25 14.22 -18.74 12.66
C ARG A 25 13.00 -19.44 12.02
N HIS A 26 11.95 -18.68 11.71
CA HIS A 26 11.02 -19.08 10.65
C HIS A 26 11.76 -19.02 9.32
N LYS A 27 12.17 -20.20 8.83
CA LYS A 27 12.82 -20.41 7.55
C LYS A 27 11.91 -20.00 6.39
N ARG A 28 11.99 -18.73 5.94
CA ARG A 28 11.68 -18.38 4.55
C ARG A 28 12.88 -18.78 3.70
N GLY A 29 12.63 -19.60 2.69
CA GLY A 29 13.62 -20.44 2.01
C GLY A 29 14.80 -19.68 1.41
N ARG A 30 16.01 -20.05 1.85
CA ARG A 30 17.16 -20.12 0.95
C ARG A 30 16.93 -21.33 0.03
N TYR A 31 16.31 -21.09 -1.12
CA TYR A 31 16.49 -21.93 -2.30
C TYR A 31 17.35 -21.15 -3.29
N PHE A 32 18.63 -20.96 -2.94
CA PHE A 32 19.61 -20.54 -3.92
C PHE A 32 20.95 -21.22 -3.59
N ASP A 33 21.35 -22.04 -4.55
CA ASP A 33 22.69 -22.55 -4.80
C ASP A 33 23.23 -23.68 -3.93
N GLN A 34 22.84 -24.91 -4.29
CA GLN A 34 23.78 -26.02 -4.41
C GLN A 34 23.24 -27.07 -5.41
N GLY A 35 23.77 -27.02 -6.65
CA GLY A 35 23.98 -28.19 -7.51
C GLY A 35 22.76 -28.97 -8.02
N SER A 36 22.15 -28.49 -9.11
CA SER A 36 21.73 -29.33 -10.26
C SER A 36 21.30 -28.42 -11.40
N SER A 37 21.79 -28.69 -12.62
CA SER A 37 21.35 -28.01 -13.84
C SER A 37 19.98 -28.55 -14.28
N GLU A 38 18.94 -28.30 -13.49
CA GLU A 38 17.56 -28.49 -13.94
C GLU A 38 17.10 -27.21 -14.65
N SER A 39 16.57 -27.36 -15.86
CA SER A 39 15.97 -26.25 -16.60
C SER A 39 14.88 -25.62 -15.74
N GLU A 40 15.07 -24.37 -15.31
CA GLU A 40 14.06 -23.56 -14.63
C GLU A 40 12.73 -23.64 -15.39
N SER A 41 11.65 -24.01 -14.69
CA SER A 41 10.35 -24.24 -15.31
C SER A 41 9.79 -22.93 -15.87
N THR A 42 8.95 -23.02 -16.90
CA THR A 42 8.30 -21.82 -17.48
C THR A 42 7.55 -21.03 -16.39
N GLU A 43 6.88 -21.72 -15.48
CA GLU A 43 6.16 -21.13 -14.35
C GLU A 43 7.08 -20.30 -13.43
N GLN A 44 8.28 -20.80 -13.10
CA GLN A 44 9.26 -20.08 -12.28
C GLN A 44 9.79 -18.83 -12.99
N LYS A 45 10.03 -18.92 -14.30
CA LYS A 45 10.45 -17.77 -15.12
C LYS A 45 9.39 -16.67 -15.14
N LEU A 46 8.12 -17.04 -15.31
CA LEU A 46 7.01 -16.09 -15.30
C LEU A 46 6.86 -15.42 -13.92
N GLU A 47 6.98 -16.19 -12.85
CA GLU A 47 6.96 -15.66 -11.49
C GLU A 47 8.08 -14.62 -11.27
N SER A 48 9.30 -14.93 -11.70
CA SER A 48 10.45 -14.01 -11.66
C SER A 48 10.21 -12.74 -12.48
N LEU A 49 9.60 -12.84 -13.66
CA LEU A 49 9.28 -11.68 -14.49
C LEU A 49 8.21 -10.78 -13.86
N ILE A 50 7.16 -11.37 -13.29
CA ILE A 50 6.06 -10.63 -12.63
C ILE A 50 6.55 -9.92 -11.37
N THR A 51 7.37 -10.57 -10.55
CA THR A 51 7.89 -9.98 -9.30
C THR A 51 8.86 -8.81 -9.58
N ARG A 52 9.66 -8.92 -10.64
CA ARG A 52 10.69 -7.94 -10.99
C ARG A 52 10.21 -6.77 -11.85
N VAL A 53 8.98 -6.81 -12.37
CA VAL A 53 8.42 -5.67 -13.11
C VAL A 53 8.43 -4.41 -12.22
N GLY A 54 8.80 -3.28 -12.78
CA GLY A 54 8.98 -2.02 -12.04
C GLY A 54 10.35 -1.82 -11.40
N GLU A 55 11.24 -2.81 -11.43
CA GLU A 55 12.64 -2.62 -11.00
C GLU A 55 13.42 -1.75 -11.99
N LYS A 56 14.55 -1.20 -11.51
CA LYS A 56 15.47 -0.42 -12.35
C LYS A 56 15.98 -1.29 -13.50
N GLY A 57 15.74 -0.86 -14.73
CA GLY A 57 16.22 -1.48 -15.95
C GLY A 57 16.69 -0.44 -16.97
N SER A 58 17.21 -0.90 -18.10
CA SER A 58 17.62 -0.03 -19.22
C SER A 58 16.44 0.52 -20.01
N LYS A 59 15.29 -0.15 -19.97
CA LYS A 59 14.06 0.21 -20.68
C LYS A 59 13.07 0.96 -19.77
N THR A 60 12.15 1.69 -20.38
CA THR A 60 11.07 2.40 -19.68
C THR A 60 10.09 1.41 -19.03
N LEU A 61 9.40 1.86 -17.97
CA LEU A 61 8.35 1.06 -17.32
C LEU A 61 7.26 0.62 -18.31
N GLN A 62 6.84 1.52 -19.19
CA GLN A 62 5.85 1.23 -20.24
C GLN A 62 6.31 0.09 -21.16
N SER A 63 7.55 0.15 -21.65
CA SER A 63 8.10 -0.91 -22.52
C SER A 63 8.24 -2.25 -21.80
N ASN A 64 8.61 -2.24 -20.51
CA ASN A 64 8.71 -3.45 -19.70
C ASN A 64 7.33 -4.07 -19.44
N LEU A 65 6.31 -3.25 -19.13
CA LEU A 65 4.93 -3.72 -18.95
C LEU A 65 4.37 -4.33 -20.23
N GLN A 66 4.58 -3.69 -21.38
CA GLN A 66 4.15 -4.22 -22.67
C GLN A 66 4.78 -5.58 -22.97
N ALA A 67 6.11 -5.67 -22.86
CA ALA A 67 6.84 -6.89 -23.13
C ALA A 67 6.42 -8.03 -22.19
N LEU A 68 6.18 -7.72 -20.91
CA LEU A 68 5.67 -8.69 -19.96
C LEU A 68 4.26 -9.16 -20.34
N ALA A 69 3.37 -8.24 -20.71
CA ALA A 69 2.02 -8.59 -21.12
C ALA A 69 1.99 -9.45 -22.39
N ASP A 70 2.90 -9.22 -23.35
CA ASP A 70 3.05 -10.04 -24.56
C ASP A 70 3.46 -11.48 -24.22
N VAL A 71 4.44 -11.63 -23.32
CA VAL A 71 4.89 -12.94 -22.84
C VAL A 71 3.76 -13.65 -22.09
N LEU A 72 3.12 -12.98 -21.14
CA LEU A 72 2.06 -13.57 -20.32
C LEU A 72 0.85 -13.96 -21.17
N HIS A 73 0.42 -13.11 -22.11
CA HIS A 73 -0.72 -13.44 -22.97
C HIS A 73 -0.49 -14.73 -23.78
N THR A 74 0.73 -14.92 -24.29
CA THR A 74 1.11 -16.12 -25.05
C THR A 74 1.09 -17.38 -24.15
N GLU A 75 1.65 -17.28 -22.95
CA GLU A 75 1.80 -18.41 -22.04
C GLU A 75 0.48 -18.78 -21.33
N ILE A 76 -0.36 -17.79 -20.98
CA ILE A 76 -1.70 -18.01 -20.41
C ILE A 76 -2.58 -18.80 -21.38
N GLY A 77 -2.47 -18.55 -22.68
CA GLY A 77 -3.20 -19.30 -23.72
C GLY A 77 -2.73 -20.75 -23.88
N SER A 78 -1.54 -21.09 -23.37
CA SER A 78 -0.90 -22.39 -23.60
C SER A 78 -1.30 -23.47 -22.60
N SER A 79 -1.59 -23.13 -21.34
CA SER A 79 -2.03 -24.10 -20.31
C SER A 79 -2.81 -23.43 -19.18
N SER A 80 -3.84 -24.12 -18.68
CA SER A 80 -4.59 -23.68 -17.49
C SER A 80 -3.71 -23.62 -16.24
N SER A 81 -2.71 -24.50 -16.10
CA SER A 81 -1.81 -24.48 -14.92
C SER A 81 -0.96 -23.21 -14.88
N VAL A 82 -0.50 -22.75 -16.05
CA VAL A 82 0.29 -21.54 -16.21
C VAL A 82 -0.55 -20.31 -15.91
N LYS A 83 -1.79 -20.26 -16.42
CA LYS A 83 -2.76 -19.21 -16.08
C LYS A 83 -2.98 -19.13 -14.57
N ASP A 84 -3.28 -20.25 -13.91
CA ASP A 84 -3.45 -20.32 -12.46
C ASP A 84 -2.22 -19.78 -11.70
N LYS A 85 -1.03 -20.15 -12.14
CA LYS A 85 0.22 -19.67 -11.55
C LYS A 85 0.39 -18.16 -11.72
N VAL A 86 0.06 -17.62 -12.90
CA VAL A 86 0.12 -16.17 -13.17
C VAL A 86 -0.89 -15.42 -12.30
N LEU A 87 -2.15 -15.88 -12.23
CA LEU A 87 -3.20 -15.30 -11.39
C LEU A 87 -2.75 -15.22 -9.92
N ARG A 88 -2.30 -16.35 -9.37
CA ARG A 88 -1.81 -16.44 -7.98
C ARG A 88 -0.58 -15.57 -7.74
N THR A 89 0.34 -15.51 -8.70
CA THR A 89 1.54 -14.67 -8.58
C THR A 89 1.19 -13.19 -8.55
N ILE A 90 0.28 -12.73 -9.40
CA ILE A 90 -0.17 -11.32 -9.39
C ILE A 90 -0.84 -10.99 -8.06
N CYS A 91 -1.77 -11.83 -7.58
CA CYS A 91 -2.45 -11.61 -6.29
C CYS A 91 -1.47 -11.60 -5.10
N PHE A 92 -0.48 -12.50 -5.12
CA PHE A 92 0.61 -12.50 -4.15
C PHE A 92 1.43 -11.21 -4.21
N CYS A 93 1.82 -10.76 -5.41
CA CYS A 93 2.60 -9.54 -5.55
C CYS A 93 1.83 -8.30 -5.09
N VAL A 94 0.52 -8.20 -5.36
CA VAL A 94 -0.31 -7.08 -4.90
C VAL A 94 -0.31 -6.97 -3.37
N THR A 95 -0.34 -8.09 -2.66
CA THR A 95 -0.40 -8.12 -1.19
C THR A 95 0.97 -8.05 -0.52
N THR A 96 2.06 -8.26 -1.26
CA THR A 96 3.43 -8.30 -0.71
C THR A 96 4.35 -7.19 -1.21
N LEU A 97 4.08 -6.64 -2.39
CA LEU A 97 4.80 -5.54 -3.04
C LEU A 97 3.83 -4.37 -3.24
N THR A 98 3.26 -3.92 -2.13
CA THR A 98 2.13 -2.97 -2.09
C THR A 98 2.45 -1.62 -2.72
N GLU A 99 3.72 -1.23 -2.74
CA GLU A 99 4.21 -0.02 -3.43
C GLU A 99 4.11 -0.11 -4.96
N LYS A 100 3.93 -1.32 -5.51
CA LYS A 100 3.80 -1.60 -6.95
C LYS A 100 2.34 -1.81 -7.40
N ILE A 101 1.35 -1.54 -6.55
CA ILE A 101 -0.09 -1.73 -6.83
C ILE A 101 -0.48 -1.23 -8.23
N THR A 102 -0.09 0.00 -8.60
CA THR A 102 -0.50 0.60 -9.88
C THR A 102 0.22 0.00 -11.10
N ILE A 103 1.37 -0.65 -10.88
CA ILE A 103 2.07 -1.42 -11.92
C ILE A 103 1.30 -2.70 -12.20
N TYR A 104 0.85 -3.39 -11.15
CA TYR A 104 0.06 -4.61 -11.29
C TYR A 104 -1.34 -4.34 -11.83
N SER A 105 -2.00 -3.24 -11.46
CA SER A 105 -3.31 -2.90 -12.03
C SER A 105 -3.20 -2.58 -13.53
N THR A 106 -2.12 -1.94 -13.95
CA THR A 106 -1.81 -1.69 -15.37
C THR A 106 -1.58 -3.00 -16.12
N LEU A 107 -0.77 -3.92 -15.56
CA LEU A 107 -0.52 -5.23 -16.18
C LEU A 107 -1.83 -6.02 -16.35
N VAL A 108 -2.66 -6.04 -15.31
CA VAL A 108 -3.98 -6.68 -15.35
C VAL A 108 -4.88 -6.04 -16.39
N ALA A 109 -4.87 -4.71 -16.53
CA ALA A 109 -5.67 -4.01 -17.54
C ALA A 109 -5.28 -4.40 -18.97
N ILE A 110 -3.98 -4.46 -19.26
CA ILE A 110 -3.49 -4.90 -20.57
C ILE A 110 -3.91 -6.36 -20.84
N LEU A 111 -3.78 -7.25 -19.85
CA LEU A 111 -4.18 -8.65 -20.00
C LEU A 111 -5.70 -8.80 -20.16
N ASN A 112 -6.51 -8.05 -19.41
CA ASN A 112 -7.97 -8.02 -19.53
C ASN A 112 -8.42 -7.53 -20.91
N ALA A 113 -7.79 -6.48 -21.44
CA ALA A 113 -8.09 -5.94 -22.77
C ALA A 113 -7.86 -6.98 -23.88
N ARG A 114 -6.88 -7.88 -23.69
CA ARG A 114 -6.53 -8.95 -24.64
C ARG A 114 -7.33 -10.23 -24.42
N GLN A 115 -7.69 -10.52 -23.17
CA GLN A 115 -8.39 -11.73 -22.78
C GLN A 115 -9.34 -11.46 -21.61
N TYR A 116 -10.60 -11.13 -21.92
CA TYR A 116 -11.61 -10.75 -20.94
C TYR A 116 -11.76 -11.76 -19.79
N ASN A 117 -11.79 -13.07 -20.09
CA ASN A 117 -11.92 -14.13 -19.09
C ASN A 117 -10.77 -14.15 -18.08
N PHE A 118 -9.56 -13.67 -18.46
CA PHE A 118 -8.46 -13.56 -17.49
C PHE A 118 -8.80 -12.53 -16.41
N GLY A 119 -9.39 -11.39 -16.80
CA GLY A 119 -9.83 -10.37 -15.84
C GLY A 119 -10.92 -10.89 -14.92
N GLU A 120 -11.87 -11.65 -15.45
CA GLU A 120 -12.95 -12.29 -14.68
C GLU A 120 -12.40 -13.25 -13.61
N GLU A 121 -11.58 -14.22 -14.03
CA GLU A 121 -10.97 -15.21 -13.13
C GLU A 121 -10.05 -14.56 -12.08
N LEU A 122 -9.31 -13.50 -12.45
CA LEU A 122 -8.51 -12.75 -11.49
C LEU A 122 -9.39 -12.10 -10.41
N LEU A 123 -10.52 -11.51 -10.79
CA LEU A 123 -11.43 -10.88 -9.83
C LEU A 123 -12.09 -11.90 -8.91
N GLU A 124 -12.36 -13.12 -9.39
CA GLU A 124 -12.81 -14.22 -8.53
C GLU A 124 -11.77 -14.55 -7.46
N VAL A 125 -10.49 -14.70 -7.85
CA VAL A 125 -9.38 -14.97 -6.92
C VAL A 125 -9.22 -13.82 -5.91
N LEU A 126 -9.24 -12.55 -6.37
CA LEU A 126 -9.10 -11.38 -5.50
C LEU A 126 -10.25 -11.25 -4.49
N MET A 127 -11.48 -11.51 -4.93
CA MET A 127 -12.64 -11.46 -4.03
C MET A 127 -12.63 -12.62 -3.03
N GLU A 128 -12.13 -13.79 -3.42
CA GLU A 128 -11.95 -14.91 -2.51
C GLU A 128 -10.84 -14.62 -1.48
N ASP A 129 -9.72 -14.06 -1.92
CA ASP A 129 -8.66 -13.60 -1.03
C ASP A 129 -9.16 -12.53 -0.05
N LEU A 130 -10.06 -11.63 -0.51
CA LEU A 130 -10.66 -10.61 0.35
C LEU A 130 -11.61 -11.24 1.39
N ARG A 131 -12.45 -12.20 1.00
CA ARG A 131 -13.31 -12.94 1.95
C ARG A 131 -12.46 -13.64 3.00
N ASN A 132 -11.41 -14.34 2.58
CA ASN A 132 -10.52 -15.06 3.47
C ASN A 132 -9.75 -14.11 4.39
N ALA A 133 -9.27 -12.97 3.88
CA ALA A 133 -8.59 -11.97 4.69
C ALA A 133 -9.52 -11.39 5.78
N LEU A 134 -10.79 -11.11 5.46
CA LEU A 134 -11.76 -10.63 6.44
C LEU A 134 -12.13 -11.71 7.47
N ALA A 135 -12.31 -12.96 7.03
CA ALA A 135 -12.63 -14.08 7.92
C ALA A 135 -11.49 -14.41 8.89
N LEU A 136 -10.25 -14.35 8.41
CA LEU A 136 -9.02 -14.57 9.19
C LEU A 136 -8.51 -13.31 9.90
N GLN A 137 -9.21 -12.18 9.74
CA GLN A 137 -8.87 -10.90 10.38
C GLN A 137 -7.49 -10.36 9.99
N GLU A 138 -7.05 -10.69 8.77
CA GLU A 138 -5.91 -10.09 8.08
C GLU A 138 -6.30 -8.69 7.55
N MET A 139 -6.70 -7.79 8.44
CA MET A 139 -7.35 -6.50 8.10
C MET A 139 -6.49 -5.62 7.17
N GLU A 140 -5.18 -5.66 7.33
CA GLU A 140 -4.24 -4.93 6.47
C GLU A 140 -4.23 -5.49 5.04
N LYS A 141 -4.22 -6.83 4.89
CA LYS A 141 -4.30 -7.49 3.59
C LYS A 141 -5.65 -7.20 2.92
N ALA A 142 -6.74 -7.25 3.68
CA ALA A 142 -8.07 -6.86 3.19
C ALA A 142 -8.06 -5.43 2.65
N ARG A 143 -7.48 -4.48 3.39
CA ARG A 143 -7.34 -3.08 2.96
C ARG A 143 -6.53 -2.94 1.67
N ILE A 144 -5.42 -3.68 1.53
CA ILE A 144 -4.60 -3.68 0.31
C ILE A 144 -5.40 -4.22 -0.89
N LEU A 145 -6.14 -5.32 -0.71
CA LEU A 145 -6.99 -5.88 -1.76
C LEU A 145 -8.08 -4.89 -2.20
N VAL A 146 -8.73 -4.20 -1.25
CA VAL A 146 -9.74 -3.16 -1.55
C VAL A 146 -9.12 -2.00 -2.33
N ARG A 147 -7.91 -1.54 -1.97
CA ARG A 147 -7.18 -0.53 -2.76
C ARG A 147 -6.86 -1.00 -4.17
N PHE A 148 -6.46 -2.26 -4.33
CA PHE A 148 -6.19 -2.82 -5.65
C PHE A 148 -7.45 -2.88 -6.51
N LEU A 149 -8.56 -3.36 -5.95
CA LEU A 149 -9.88 -3.34 -6.61
C LEU A 149 -10.32 -1.92 -6.98
N ALA A 150 -10.06 -0.94 -6.12
CA ALA A 150 -10.33 0.47 -6.38
C ALA A 150 -9.50 1.01 -7.55
N ASP A 151 -8.19 0.72 -7.62
CA ASP A 151 -7.35 1.16 -8.72
C ASP A 151 -7.64 0.46 -10.06
N LEU A 152 -8.11 -0.81 -10.01
CA LEU A 152 -8.59 -1.53 -11.20
C LEU A 152 -9.80 -0.86 -11.86
N VAL A 153 -10.53 0.01 -11.16
CA VAL A 153 -11.58 0.85 -11.77
C VAL A 153 -10.98 1.91 -12.70
N ASN A 154 -9.88 2.55 -12.29
CA ASN A 154 -9.17 3.49 -13.15
C ASN A 154 -8.56 2.79 -14.36
N ALA A 155 -8.04 1.59 -14.15
CA ALA A 155 -7.47 0.74 -15.18
C ALA A 155 -8.53 0.05 -16.07
N LYS A 156 -9.82 0.42 -15.91
CA LYS A 156 -10.97 -0.06 -16.71
C LYS A 156 -11.26 -1.56 -16.63
N VAL A 157 -10.78 -2.23 -15.59
CA VAL A 157 -11.03 -3.66 -15.34
C VAL A 157 -12.27 -3.86 -14.48
N VAL A 158 -12.53 -2.97 -13.51
CA VAL A 158 -13.69 -3.06 -12.61
C VAL A 158 -14.68 -1.92 -12.88
N ALA A 159 -15.97 -2.22 -12.91
CA ALA A 159 -17.00 -1.21 -13.06
C ALA A 159 -17.11 -0.29 -11.82
N SER A 160 -17.27 1.02 -12.03
CA SER A 160 -17.40 1.99 -10.93
C SER A 160 -18.62 1.73 -10.03
N SER A 161 -19.68 1.11 -10.55
CA SER A 161 -20.83 0.68 -9.74
C SER A 161 -20.47 -0.42 -8.75
N SER A 162 -19.58 -1.33 -9.12
CA SER A 162 -19.21 -2.46 -8.27
C SER A 162 -18.34 -2.04 -7.09
N ILE A 163 -17.41 -1.09 -7.28
CA ILE A 163 -16.63 -0.56 -6.15
C ILE A 163 -17.52 0.24 -5.18
N MET A 164 -18.50 0.99 -5.70
CA MET A 164 -19.45 1.70 -4.84
C MET A 164 -20.34 0.73 -4.04
N THR A 165 -20.76 -0.38 -4.66
CA THR A 165 -21.49 -1.44 -3.96
C THR A 165 -20.65 -2.06 -2.85
N LEU A 166 -19.35 -2.28 -3.09
CA LEU A 166 -18.43 -2.77 -2.07
C LEU A 166 -18.28 -1.77 -0.90
N PHE A 167 -18.16 -0.47 -1.18
CA PHE A 167 -18.12 0.55 -0.14
C PHE A 167 -19.43 0.64 0.65
N ASP A 168 -20.58 0.45 -0.01
CA ASP A 168 -21.87 0.35 0.66
C ASP A 168 -21.93 -0.84 1.62
N THR A 169 -21.44 -2.01 1.21
CA THR A 169 -21.34 -3.18 2.09
C THR A 169 -20.45 -2.92 3.31
N PHE A 170 -19.36 -2.16 3.14
CA PHE A 170 -18.49 -1.83 4.27
C PHE A 170 -19.08 -0.78 5.21
N ILE A 171 -19.71 0.26 4.66
CA ILE A 171 -20.25 1.33 5.50
C ILE A 171 -21.44 0.84 6.33
N THR A 172 -22.16 -0.22 5.90
CA THR A 172 -23.25 -0.80 6.70
C THR A 172 -22.79 -1.36 8.05
N VAL A 173 -21.51 -1.72 8.20
CA VAL A 173 -20.95 -2.18 9.49
C VAL A 173 -21.08 -1.11 10.57
N THR A 174 -21.09 0.17 10.20
CA THR A 174 -21.25 1.28 11.16
C THR A 174 -22.62 1.33 11.84
N TYR A 175 -23.59 0.57 11.34
CA TYR A 175 -24.94 0.44 11.92
C TYR A 175 -25.13 -0.84 12.74
N GLU A 176 -24.15 -1.75 12.77
CA GLU A 176 -24.24 -2.96 13.58
C GLU A 176 -24.34 -2.60 15.07
N PRO A 177 -25.31 -3.15 15.82
CA PRO A 177 -25.39 -2.95 17.26
C PRO A 177 -24.32 -3.78 17.98
N ASP A 178 -23.92 -3.33 19.17
CA ASP A 178 -23.10 -4.09 20.12
C ASP A 178 -21.74 -4.58 19.57
N ILE A 179 -21.15 -3.83 18.64
CA ILE A 179 -19.79 -4.09 18.13
C ILE A 179 -18.74 -3.13 18.70
N PRO A 180 -17.46 -3.55 18.79
CA PRO A 180 -16.37 -2.65 19.13
C PRO A 180 -16.22 -1.52 18.12
N HIS A 181 -15.92 -0.30 18.58
CA HIS A 181 -15.67 0.84 17.69
C HIS A 181 -14.54 0.57 16.69
N THR A 182 -13.53 -0.21 17.09
CA THR A 182 -12.41 -0.61 16.23
C THR A 182 -12.85 -1.42 15.02
N ARG A 183 -13.99 -2.14 15.08
CA ARG A 183 -14.56 -2.81 13.91
C ARG A 183 -15.04 -1.77 12.89
N SER A 184 -15.93 -0.89 13.30
CA SER A 184 -16.49 0.18 12.45
C SER A 184 -15.39 1.07 11.88
N ASP A 185 -14.42 1.45 12.71
CA ASP A 185 -13.27 2.26 12.32
C ASP A 185 -12.46 1.61 11.19
N TRP A 186 -12.28 0.29 11.20
CA TRP A 186 -11.53 -0.39 10.16
C TRP A 186 -12.25 -0.44 8.80
N TYR A 187 -13.56 -0.63 8.80
CA TYR A 187 -14.33 -0.58 7.55
C TYR A 187 -14.37 0.85 6.98
N VAL A 188 -14.50 1.86 7.85
CA VAL A 188 -14.39 3.27 7.45
C VAL A 188 -12.98 3.58 6.92
N TYR A 189 -11.94 3.11 7.61
CA TYR A 189 -10.56 3.27 7.18
C TYR A 189 -10.29 2.62 5.83
N MET A 190 -10.82 1.41 5.56
CA MET A 190 -10.70 0.75 4.25
C MET A 190 -11.34 1.57 3.13
N ILE A 191 -12.50 2.19 3.37
CA ILE A 191 -13.16 3.07 2.38
C ILE A 191 -12.32 4.33 2.16
N LEU A 192 -12.02 5.08 3.22
CA LEU A 192 -11.32 6.36 3.14
C LEU A 192 -9.94 6.19 2.50
N SER A 193 -9.23 5.12 2.86
CA SER A 193 -7.92 4.80 2.30
C SER A 193 -7.96 4.11 0.95
N ALA A 194 -9.12 3.96 0.30
CA ALA A 194 -9.23 3.53 -1.10
C ALA A 194 -9.63 4.69 -2.03
N LEU A 195 -10.26 5.73 -1.47
CA LEU A 195 -10.71 6.91 -2.21
C LEU A 195 -9.60 7.68 -2.96
N PRO A 196 -8.34 7.78 -2.47
CA PRO A 196 -7.28 8.43 -3.25
C PRO A 196 -6.96 7.73 -4.58
N TRP A 197 -7.24 6.43 -4.65
CA TRP A 197 -7.05 5.66 -5.87
C TRP A 197 -8.19 5.93 -6.83
N VAL A 198 -9.45 5.82 -6.39
CA VAL A 198 -10.63 5.76 -7.28
C VAL A 198 -11.55 6.99 -7.28
N GLY A 199 -11.37 7.89 -6.32
CA GLY A 199 -12.31 8.96 -5.97
C GLY A 199 -12.69 9.86 -7.15
N SER A 200 -11.74 10.22 -8.00
CA SER A 200 -12.01 11.00 -9.21
C SER A 200 -12.96 10.29 -10.18
N GLU A 201 -12.73 9.00 -10.47
CA GLU A 201 -13.54 8.22 -11.41
C GLU A 201 -14.96 7.99 -10.87
N VAL A 202 -15.11 7.65 -9.57
CA VAL A 202 -16.46 7.50 -8.97
C VAL A 202 -17.15 8.85 -8.81
N ASN A 203 -16.44 9.95 -8.57
CA ASN A 203 -17.05 11.28 -8.54
C ASN A 203 -17.59 11.68 -9.92
N GLN A 204 -16.93 11.27 -11.00
CA GLN A 204 -17.39 11.54 -12.36
C GLN A 204 -18.59 10.67 -12.76
N ARG A 205 -18.59 9.38 -12.40
CA ARG A 205 -19.60 8.41 -12.88
C ARG A 205 -20.72 8.07 -11.89
N LYS A 206 -20.48 8.29 -10.60
CA LYS A 206 -21.28 7.81 -9.46
C LYS A 206 -21.38 8.88 -8.36
N LYS A 207 -21.48 10.15 -8.77
CA LYS A 207 -21.47 11.32 -7.88
C LYS A 207 -22.52 11.22 -6.77
N VAL A 208 -23.76 10.84 -7.12
CA VAL A 208 -24.87 10.77 -6.17
C VAL A 208 -24.62 9.69 -5.11
N GLU A 209 -24.15 8.52 -5.54
CA GLU A 209 -23.80 7.43 -4.64
C GLU A 209 -22.62 7.81 -3.73
N LEU A 210 -21.62 8.52 -4.27
CA LEU A 210 -20.48 9.02 -3.51
C LEU A 210 -20.89 10.07 -2.47
N GLU A 211 -21.77 11.02 -2.83
CA GLU A 211 -22.29 12.03 -1.90
C GLU A 211 -23.11 11.39 -0.76
N ARG A 212 -23.89 10.35 -1.06
CA ARG A 212 -24.58 9.55 -0.03
C ARG A 212 -23.57 8.88 0.90
N LEU A 213 -22.54 8.23 0.36
CA LEU A 213 -21.47 7.60 1.15
C LEU A 213 -20.80 8.61 2.08
N PHE A 214 -20.46 9.81 1.58
CA PHE A 214 -19.88 10.89 2.39
C PHE A 214 -20.81 11.37 3.51
N THR A 215 -22.12 11.41 3.28
CA THR A 215 -23.10 11.78 4.30
C THR A 215 -23.10 10.78 5.46
N ILE A 216 -23.01 9.48 5.13
CA ILE A 216 -22.93 8.41 6.14
C ILE A 216 -21.59 8.49 6.89
N LEU A 217 -20.48 8.68 6.17
CA LEU A 217 -19.15 8.85 6.75
C LEU A 217 -19.10 10.04 7.72
N GLU A 218 -19.59 11.22 7.33
CA GLU A 218 -19.63 12.40 8.21
C GLU A 218 -20.48 12.13 9.46
N THR A 219 -21.62 11.46 9.29
CA THR A 219 -22.48 11.06 10.43
C THR A 219 -21.73 10.16 11.41
N TYR A 220 -21.01 9.15 10.91
CA TYR A 220 -20.19 8.27 11.73
C TYR A 220 -19.07 9.05 12.43
N MET A 221 -18.28 9.81 11.66
CA MET A 221 -17.12 10.56 12.16
C MET A 221 -17.51 11.57 13.25
N SER A 222 -18.70 12.18 13.16
CA SER A 222 -19.20 13.14 14.15
C SER A 222 -19.57 12.53 15.51
N LYS A 223 -19.87 11.22 15.56
CA LYS A 223 -20.29 10.49 16.77
C LYS A 223 -19.18 9.68 17.40
N ARG A 224 -18.13 9.38 16.64
CA ARG A 224 -17.03 8.53 17.06
C ARG A 224 -16.26 9.16 18.22
N SER A 225 -15.99 8.36 19.25
CA SER A 225 -15.19 8.80 20.40
C SER A 225 -13.69 8.63 20.14
N THR A 226 -12.91 9.66 20.48
CA THR A 226 -11.43 9.67 20.48
C THR A 226 -10.86 9.72 21.91
N ALA A 227 -11.63 9.31 22.91
CA ALA A 227 -11.23 9.40 24.33
C ALA A 227 -9.93 8.64 24.68
N TYR A 228 -9.52 7.69 23.84
CA TYR A 228 -8.24 6.96 23.98
C TYR A 228 -7.02 7.78 23.54
N LEU A 229 -7.20 8.85 22.77
CA LEU A 229 -6.11 9.58 22.11
C LEU A 229 -5.02 10.06 23.11
N PRO A 230 -5.34 10.64 24.28
CA PRO A 230 -4.33 11.06 25.25
C PRO A 230 -3.40 9.93 25.74
N ALA A 231 -3.84 8.67 25.66
CA ALA A 231 -3.04 7.52 26.08
C ALA A 231 -2.05 7.04 25.01
N ILE A 232 -2.23 7.44 23.74
CA ILE A 232 -1.45 6.93 22.59
C ILE A 232 -0.68 8.02 21.85
N GLN A 233 -0.88 9.29 22.19
CA GLN A 233 -0.11 10.40 21.65
C GLN A 233 1.36 10.33 22.09
N VAL A 234 2.27 10.67 21.17
CA VAL A 234 3.70 10.78 21.50
C VAL A 234 3.97 12.05 22.32
N TRP A 235 3.26 13.14 22.00
CA TRP A 235 3.29 14.40 22.75
C TRP A 235 1.87 14.85 23.08
N THR A 236 1.67 15.33 24.30
CA THR A 236 0.39 15.83 24.81
C THR A 236 0.15 17.31 24.50
N THR A 237 1.17 18.01 24.01
CA THR A 237 1.08 19.41 23.57
C THR A 237 0.67 19.48 22.11
N ASP A 238 -0.22 20.41 21.77
CA ASP A 238 -0.58 20.71 20.38
C ASP A 238 0.49 21.53 19.65
N GLN A 239 1.51 22.00 20.38
CA GLN A 239 2.62 22.79 19.85
C GLN A 239 3.91 21.95 19.78
N PRO A 240 4.68 21.99 18.67
CA PRO A 240 4.39 22.74 17.45
C PRO A 240 3.32 22.07 16.57
N HIS A 241 3.08 20.76 16.73
CA HIS A 241 2.15 20.01 15.88
C HIS A 241 1.21 19.13 16.70
N PRO A 242 -0.12 19.23 16.49
CA PRO A 242 -1.09 18.39 17.18
C PRO A 242 -1.01 16.95 16.69
N GLN A 243 -1.01 16.01 17.63
CA GLN A 243 -1.00 14.58 17.37
C GLN A 243 -2.45 14.10 17.24
N LYS A 244 -3.00 14.18 16.02
CA LYS A 244 -4.41 13.84 15.75
C LYS A 244 -4.64 12.33 15.72
N ASP A 245 -5.88 11.94 15.95
CA ASP A 245 -6.36 10.60 15.66
C ASP A 245 -6.24 10.26 14.16
N TYR A 246 -5.84 9.02 13.85
CA TYR A 246 -5.59 8.58 12.47
C TYR A 246 -6.79 8.69 11.53
N LEU A 247 -7.99 8.34 12.00
CA LEU A 247 -9.18 8.32 11.17
C LEU A 247 -9.73 9.73 11.01
N GLU A 248 -9.64 10.55 12.06
CA GLU A 248 -9.93 11.99 11.99
C GLU A 248 -9.03 12.68 10.95
N MET A 249 -7.72 12.45 11.00
CA MET A 249 -6.79 13.05 10.04
C MET A 249 -7.09 12.59 8.60
N LEU A 250 -7.27 11.28 8.39
CA LEU A 250 -7.60 10.77 7.07
C LEU A 250 -8.95 11.31 6.55
N TRP A 251 -9.93 11.51 7.45
CA TRP A 251 -11.20 12.13 7.07
C TRP A 251 -11.01 13.58 6.60
N ILE A 252 -10.23 14.39 7.32
CA ILE A 252 -9.89 15.76 6.93
C ILE A 252 -9.19 15.75 5.56
N GLN A 253 -8.18 14.90 5.38
CA GLN A 253 -7.43 14.78 4.13
C GLN A 253 -8.34 14.35 2.96
N THR A 254 -9.29 13.47 3.21
CA THR A 254 -10.25 13.00 2.20
C THR A 254 -11.24 14.11 1.82
N LYS A 255 -11.74 14.88 2.79
CA LYS A 255 -12.60 16.05 2.51
C LYS A 255 -11.85 17.10 1.69
N ASN A 256 -10.63 17.44 2.10
CA ASN A 256 -9.77 18.37 1.37
C ASN A 256 -9.49 17.87 -0.05
N MET A 257 -9.25 16.56 -0.25
CA MET A 257 -9.08 15.99 -1.59
C MET A 257 -10.35 16.14 -2.44
N LYS A 258 -11.53 15.85 -1.87
CA LYS A 258 -12.82 16.03 -2.55
C LYS A 258 -13.05 17.48 -2.97
N ASP A 259 -12.77 18.43 -2.08
CA ASP A 259 -12.96 19.87 -2.34
C ASP A 259 -11.94 20.41 -3.35
N ASN A 260 -10.78 19.76 -3.47
CA ASN A 260 -9.75 20.03 -4.48
C ASN A 260 -9.89 19.14 -5.74
N GLU A 261 -11.12 18.81 -6.12
CA GLU A 261 -11.45 18.07 -7.36
C GLU A 261 -10.76 16.72 -7.49
N TRP A 262 -10.53 16.02 -6.38
CA TRP A 262 -9.91 14.70 -6.35
C TRP A 262 -8.48 14.64 -6.93
N LYS A 263 -7.73 15.74 -6.83
CA LYS A 263 -6.34 15.82 -7.31
C LYS A 263 -5.35 15.38 -6.24
N GLU A 264 -4.33 14.64 -6.67
CA GLU A 264 -3.15 14.24 -5.90
C GLU A 264 -1.96 14.08 -6.87
N HIS A 265 -0.74 14.06 -6.34
CA HIS A 265 0.48 14.06 -7.15
C HIS A 265 1.46 12.91 -6.83
N ILE A 266 1.16 12.10 -5.80
CA ILE A 266 2.05 11.06 -5.31
C ILE A 266 1.97 9.81 -6.18
N LEU A 267 0.76 9.33 -6.47
CA LEU A 267 0.55 8.06 -7.15
C LEU A 267 1.01 8.14 -8.60
N LEU A 268 1.87 7.19 -8.99
CA LEU A 268 2.15 6.95 -10.40
C LEU A 268 1.02 6.11 -10.98
N ARG A 269 0.49 6.50 -12.14
CA ARG A 269 -0.64 5.85 -12.81
C ARG A 269 -0.25 5.34 -14.20
N PRO A 270 0.54 4.25 -14.31
CA PRO A 270 1.12 3.81 -15.59
C PRO A 270 0.09 3.50 -16.67
N TYR A 271 -1.10 3.03 -16.27
CA TYR A 271 -2.22 2.73 -17.17
C TYR A 271 -2.65 3.91 -18.06
N THR A 272 -2.40 5.15 -17.66
CA THR A 272 -2.67 6.35 -18.48
C THR A 272 -1.87 6.40 -19.78
N HIS A 273 -0.77 5.63 -19.88
CA HIS A 273 0.01 5.50 -21.11
C HIS A 273 -0.49 4.40 -22.05
N PHE A 274 -1.57 3.69 -21.67
CA PHE A 274 -2.10 2.53 -22.40
C PHE A 274 -3.56 2.76 -22.87
N ASP A 275 -4.05 4.00 -22.87
CA ASP A 275 -5.45 4.31 -23.25
C ASP A 275 -5.88 3.73 -24.60
N SER A 276 -4.98 3.66 -25.59
CA SER A 276 -5.27 3.06 -26.90
C SER A 276 -5.49 1.53 -26.84
N GLU A 277 -4.88 0.85 -25.87
CA GLU A 277 -4.98 -0.60 -25.70
C GLU A 277 -6.13 -0.95 -24.75
N ILE A 278 -6.30 -0.22 -23.64
CA ILE A 278 -7.29 -0.54 -22.60
C ILE A 278 -8.62 0.21 -22.74
N GLY A 279 -8.67 1.29 -23.53
CA GLY A 279 -9.85 2.17 -23.60
C GLY A 279 -11.10 1.51 -24.19
N GLY A 280 -10.93 0.45 -24.99
CA GLY A 280 -12.03 -0.35 -25.54
C GLY A 280 -12.35 -1.62 -24.73
N ALA A 281 -11.64 -1.89 -23.64
CA ALA A 281 -11.84 -3.09 -22.84
C ALA A 281 -13.17 -3.03 -22.06
N TYR A 282 -13.81 -4.20 -21.93
CA TYR A 282 -14.98 -4.32 -21.06
C TYR A 282 -14.56 -4.45 -19.60
N SER A 283 -15.27 -3.73 -18.73
CA SER A 283 -15.15 -3.83 -17.28
C SER A 283 -16.01 -4.96 -16.74
N HIS A 284 -15.56 -5.57 -15.65
CA HIS A 284 -16.27 -6.61 -14.92
C HIS A 284 -17.05 -6.05 -13.73
N THR A 285 -18.05 -6.81 -13.29
CA THR A 285 -18.72 -6.58 -12.00
C THR A 285 -18.07 -7.43 -10.92
N LEU A 286 -17.87 -6.85 -9.73
CA LEU A 286 -17.37 -7.62 -8.59
C LEU A 286 -18.42 -8.61 -8.09
N PRO A 287 -18.04 -9.86 -7.78
CA PRO A 287 -18.85 -10.77 -6.98
C PRO A 287 -19.34 -10.12 -5.67
N THR A 288 -20.50 -10.54 -5.18
CA THR A 288 -21.02 -10.05 -3.89
C THR A 288 -20.07 -10.46 -2.75
N LEU A 289 -19.85 -9.54 -1.82
CA LEU A 289 -19.12 -9.75 -0.59
C LEU A 289 -20.08 -9.74 0.60
N ASN A 290 -19.98 -10.76 1.46
CA ASN A 290 -20.63 -10.74 2.77
C ASN A 290 -19.55 -10.46 3.81
N VAL A 291 -19.75 -9.41 4.59
CA VAL A 291 -18.87 -9.08 5.70
C VAL A 291 -19.08 -10.10 6.83
N PRO A 292 -18.01 -10.74 7.35
CA PRO A 292 -18.14 -11.64 8.50
C PRO A 292 -18.69 -10.91 9.72
N ASN A 293 -19.65 -11.52 10.41
CA ASN A 293 -20.21 -11.00 11.66
C ASN A 293 -19.12 -10.86 12.73
N HIS A 294 -19.30 -9.91 13.65
CA HIS A 294 -18.47 -9.81 14.83
C HIS A 294 -18.66 -11.03 15.75
N THR A 295 -17.57 -11.49 16.36
CA THR A 295 -17.54 -12.50 17.43
C THR A 295 -16.65 -12.00 18.56
N GLU A 296 -16.78 -12.55 19.77
CA GLU A 296 -15.91 -12.19 20.91
C GLU A 296 -14.42 -12.47 20.64
N GLU A 297 -14.13 -13.43 19.77
CA GLU A 297 -12.78 -13.78 19.33
C GLU A 297 -12.24 -12.79 18.29
N SER A 298 -13.06 -11.85 17.83
CA SER A 298 -12.67 -10.94 16.76
C SER A 298 -11.74 -9.84 17.22
N LEU A 299 -10.59 -9.75 16.54
CA LEU A 299 -9.55 -8.77 16.74
C LEU A 299 -9.52 -7.79 15.57
N TYR A 300 -9.65 -6.51 15.91
CA TYR A 300 -9.47 -5.41 14.97
C TYR A 300 -8.24 -4.61 15.38
N PRO A 301 -7.41 -4.16 14.43
CA PRO A 301 -6.21 -3.42 14.79
C PRO A 301 -6.55 -2.14 15.56
N LEU A 302 -5.69 -1.83 16.53
CA LEU A 302 -5.86 -0.72 17.44
C LEU A 302 -5.75 0.63 16.71
N PRO A 303 -6.45 1.66 17.21
CA PRO A 303 -6.27 3.01 16.68
C PRO A 303 -4.86 3.52 16.98
N HIS A 304 -4.40 4.47 16.18
CA HIS A 304 -3.11 5.11 16.39
C HIS A 304 -3.22 6.64 16.30
N SER A 305 -2.24 7.30 16.93
CA SER A 305 -2.03 8.73 16.75
C SER A 305 -1.21 8.96 15.48
N VAL A 306 -1.49 10.03 14.77
CA VAL A 306 -0.71 10.49 13.62
C VAL A 306 0.53 11.21 14.13
N PHE A 307 1.69 10.59 13.93
CA PHE A 307 2.98 11.17 14.31
C PHE A 307 3.34 12.35 13.41
N ARG A 308 3.68 13.48 14.02
CA ARG A 308 4.06 14.72 13.30
C ARG A 308 5.22 15.43 14.00
N VAL A 309 6.26 15.73 13.23
CA VAL A 309 7.44 16.49 13.69
C VAL A 309 7.96 17.49 12.66
N TYR A 310 7.72 17.29 11.37
CA TYR A 310 8.25 18.18 10.33
C TYR A 310 7.17 19.05 9.70
N GLU A 311 7.47 20.35 9.60
CA GLU A 311 6.76 21.34 8.80
C GLU A 311 7.64 21.95 7.72
N THR A 312 7.07 22.85 6.90
CA THR A 312 7.80 23.50 5.81
C THR A 312 9.00 24.32 6.30
N SER A 313 8.95 24.86 7.53
CA SER A 313 10.05 25.60 8.18
C SER A 313 11.32 24.76 8.34
N ASP A 314 11.18 23.44 8.53
CA ASP A 314 12.29 22.54 8.84
C ASP A 314 13.13 22.17 7.62
N LEU A 315 12.68 22.56 6.42
CA LEU A 315 13.29 22.21 5.13
C LEU A 315 14.56 23.02 4.81
N GLN A 316 15.28 23.50 5.82
CA GLN A 316 16.49 24.32 5.66
C GLN A 316 17.62 23.64 4.85
N TYR A 317 17.60 22.30 4.75
CA TYR A 317 18.57 21.51 3.99
C TYR A 317 18.01 20.92 2.70
N ALA A 318 16.72 21.13 2.40
CA ALA A 318 16.13 20.65 1.17
C ALA A 318 16.56 21.53 -0.03
N PRO A 319 16.66 20.97 -1.25
CA PRO A 319 16.94 21.78 -2.43
C PRO A 319 15.87 22.87 -2.64
N PRO A 320 16.23 24.03 -3.22
CA PRO A 320 15.27 25.10 -3.48
C PRO A 320 14.05 24.63 -4.29
N GLY A 321 12.86 25.01 -3.82
CA GLY A 321 11.59 24.67 -4.48
C GLY A 321 11.02 23.30 -4.10
N TYR A 322 11.65 22.57 -3.17
CA TYR A 322 11.03 21.41 -2.53
C TYR A 322 10.01 21.85 -1.50
N ILE A 323 8.86 21.17 -1.45
CA ILE A 323 7.74 21.53 -0.58
C ILE A 323 7.25 20.27 0.12
N LEU A 324 7.20 20.31 1.45
CA LEU A 324 6.57 19.26 2.24
C LEU A 324 5.04 19.44 2.16
N PRO A 325 4.27 18.42 1.75
CA PRO A 325 2.82 18.55 1.67
C PRO A 325 2.20 18.88 3.04
N PRO A 326 1.18 19.77 3.09
CA PRO A 326 0.46 20.09 4.32
C PRO A 326 -0.08 18.85 5.03
N PHE A 327 -0.17 18.87 6.36
CA PHE A 327 -0.62 17.71 7.14
C PHE A 327 -1.99 17.19 6.74
N ASP A 328 -2.88 18.09 6.35
CA ASP A 328 -4.25 17.86 5.96
C ASP A 328 -4.42 17.63 4.44
N SER A 329 -3.31 17.47 3.70
CA SER A 329 -3.34 17.11 2.28
C SER A 329 -3.30 15.58 2.09
N MET A 330 -3.98 15.10 1.04
CA MET A 330 -3.88 13.68 0.67
C MET A 330 -2.48 13.31 0.16
N ASP A 331 -1.74 14.25 -0.43
CA ASP A 331 -0.35 14.05 -0.82
C ASP A 331 0.53 13.67 0.38
N ARG A 332 0.29 14.28 1.55
CA ARG A 332 1.00 13.90 2.79
C ARG A 332 0.67 12.46 3.21
N TYR A 333 -0.62 12.10 3.22
CA TYR A 333 -1.07 10.75 3.54
C TYR A 333 -0.44 9.70 2.63
N LEU A 334 -0.53 9.91 1.30
CA LEU A 334 -0.03 8.96 0.31
C LEU A 334 1.49 8.82 0.36
N ALA A 335 2.22 9.90 0.60
CA ALA A 335 3.67 9.85 0.75
C ALA A 335 4.06 9.01 1.99
N GLU A 336 3.44 9.27 3.14
CA GLU A 336 3.68 8.52 4.38
C GLU A 336 3.28 7.05 4.25
N GLU A 337 2.14 6.80 3.64
CA GLU A 337 1.61 5.47 3.42
C GLU A 337 2.50 4.65 2.47
N THR A 338 3.01 5.27 1.41
CA THR A 338 3.95 4.61 0.50
C THR A 338 5.23 4.20 1.23
N VAL A 339 5.77 5.06 2.08
CA VAL A 339 6.95 4.72 2.91
C VAL A 339 6.62 3.59 3.87
N ARG A 340 5.48 3.63 4.56
CA ARG A 340 5.05 2.57 5.49
C ARG A 340 4.91 1.22 4.77
N CYS A 341 4.28 1.21 3.60
CA CYS A 341 4.15 0.04 2.73
C CYS A 341 5.51 -0.54 2.33
N ILE A 342 6.47 0.31 1.93
CA ILE A 342 7.83 -0.13 1.59
C ILE A 342 8.52 -0.76 2.80
N VAL A 343 8.47 -0.10 3.96
CA VAL A 343 9.11 -0.65 5.17
C VAL A 343 8.46 -1.97 5.56
N GLN A 344 7.14 -2.07 5.57
CA GLN A 344 6.43 -3.33 5.88
C GLN A 344 6.77 -4.45 4.90
N SER A 345 6.87 -4.16 3.60
CA SER A 345 7.17 -5.16 2.57
C SER A 345 8.61 -5.67 2.66
N HIS A 346 9.55 -4.81 3.10
CA HIS A 346 11.00 -5.09 3.03
C HIS A 346 11.71 -5.10 4.39
N HIS A 347 11.00 -5.03 5.53
CA HIS A 347 11.61 -4.90 6.87
C HIS A 347 12.61 -6.01 7.22
N THR A 348 12.42 -7.23 6.69
CA THR A 348 13.34 -8.36 6.93
C THR A 348 14.69 -8.23 6.22
N ASN A 349 14.79 -7.33 5.23
CA ASN A 349 16.03 -7.09 4.49
C ASN A 349 16.29 -5.58 4.35
N ARG A 350 17.07 -5.04 5.29
CA ARG A 350 17.42 -3.61 5.31
C ARG A 350 17.99 -3.06 4.00
N LYS A 351 18.72 -3.87 3.22
CA LYS A 351 19.31 -3.40 1.95
C LYS A 351 18.26 -3.21 0.88
N GLU A 352 17.31 -4.14 0.77
CA GLU A 352 16.18 -4.06 -0.14
C GLU A 352 15.24 -2.93 0.28
N CYS A 353 14.94 -2.82 1.58
CA CYS A 353 14.12 -1.73 2.12
C CYS A 353 14.70 -0.35 1.76
N VAL A 354 15.99 -0.12 2.05
CA VAL A 354 16.66 1.14 1.69
C VAL A 354 16.66 1.36 0.17
N SER A 355 16.91 0.31 -0.62
CA SER A 355 16.86 0.41 -2.09
C SER A 355 15.48 0.87 -2.59
N ALA A 356 14.40 0.30 -2.04
CA ALA A 356 13.03 0.66 -2.37
C ALA A 356 12.68 2.09 -1.92
N LEU A 357 13.09 2.51 -0.72
CA LEU A 357 12.91 3.89 -0.24
C LEU A 357 13.65 4.92 -1.12
N LEU A 358 14.85 4.58 -1.61
CA LEU A 358 15.58 5.42 -2.57
C LEU A 358 14.89 5.48 -3.93
N VAL A 359 14.19 4.42 -4.35
CA VAL A 359 13.36 4.43 -5.57
C VAL A 359 12.17 5.36 -5.37
N PHE A 360 11.50 5.28 -4.22
CA PHE A 360 10.41 6.21 -3.86
C PHE A 360 10.88 7.67 -3.93
N GLY A 361 12.00 8.01 -3.28
CA GLY A 361 12.56 9.36 -3.31
C GLY A 361 12.78 9.90 -4.72
N LYS A 362 13.44 9.11 -5.58
CA LYS A 362 13.62 9.47 -7.01
C LYS A 362 12.30 9.61 -7.76
N GLY A 363 11.31 8.80 -7.42
CA GLY A 363 9.98 8.87 -8.02
C GLY A 363 9.30 10.19 -7.72
N VAL A 364 9.37 10.66 -6.48
CA VAL A 364 8.71 11.90 -6.02
C VAL A 364 9.54 13.16 -6.26
N ASP A 365 10.78 13.07 -6.74
CA ASP A 365 11.55 14.24 -7.19
C ASP A 365 10.83 15.03 -8.30
N ARG A 366 10.03 14.34 -9.12
CA ARG A 366 9.21 14.96 -10.19
C ARG A 366 8.21 16.01 -9.65
N ILE A 367 7.81 15.88 -8.38
CA ILE A 367 6.91 16.80 -7.67
C ILE A 367 7.64 17.58 -6.57
N ARG A 368 8.99 17.48 -6.51
CA ARG A 368 9.84 18.18 -5.54
C ARG A 368 9.44 17.91 -4.08
N LEU A 369 9.07 16.66 -3.76
CA LEU A 369 8.77 16.26 -2.39
C LEU A 369 10.08 15.94 -1.64
N PRO A 370 10.30 16.48 -0.42
CA PRO A 370 11.50 16.19 0.37
C PRO A 370 11.40 14.80 1.02
N ALA A 371 11.74 13.76 0.25
CA ALA A 371 11.50 12.37 0.62
C ALA A 371 12.23 11.96 1.91
N GLU A 372 13.43 12.48 2.16
CA GLU A 372 14.22 12.18 3.35
C GLU A 372 13.49 12.54 4.65
N TYR A 373 12.76 13.65 4.64
CA TYR A 373 11.98 14.12 5.79
C TYR A 373 10.79 13.20 6.04
N VAL A 374 10.04 12.85 4.99
CA VAL A 374 8.90 11.90 5.09
C VAL A 374 9.39 10.52 5.54
N ILE A 375 10.48 10.02 4.96
CA ILE A 375 11.08 8.72 5.32
C ILE A 375 11.48 8.71 6.80
N THR A 376 12.14 9.77 7.26
CA THR A 376 12.63 9.89 8.64
C THR A 376 11.46 9.96 9.62
N GLU A 377 10.45 10.79 9.35
CA GLU A 377 9.27 10.93 10.20
C GLU A 377 8.47 9.63 10.29
N VAL A 378 8.22 8.95 9.16
CA VAL A 378 7.53 7.66 9.17
C VAL A 378 8.35 6.62 9.94
N SER A 379 9.67 6.59 9.75
CA SER A 379 10.54 5.64 10.47
C SER A 379 10.46 5.82 11.99
N TYR A 380 10.35 7.05 12.49
CA TYR A 380 10.13 7.31 13.92
C TYR A 380 8.71 6.98 14.40
N SER A 381 7.73 7.00 13.50
CA SER A 381 6.33 6.67 13.81
C SER A 381 6.06 5.17 13.95
N MET A 382 6.90 4.33 13.33
CA MET A 382 6.72 2.88 13.32
C MET A 382 7.15 2.27 14.66
N LYS A 383 6.30 1.39 15.19
CA LYS A 383 6.53 0.66 16.44
C LYS A 383 7.07 -0.74 16.17
#